data_AF-A0A748AB76-F1
#
_entry.id   AF-A0A748AB76-F1
#
_cell.length_a   1.000
_cell.length_b   1.000
_cell.length_c   1.000
_cell.angle_alpha   90.00
_cell.angle_beta   90.00
_cell.angle_gamma   90.00
#
_symmetry.space_group_name_H-M   'P 1'
#
loop_
_entity.id
_entity.type
_entity.pdbx_description
1 polymer ?
#
loop_
_entity_poly.entity_id
_entity_poly.type
_entity_poly.pdbx_seq_one_letter_code
_entity_poly.pdbx_strand_id
1 'polypeptide(L)'
;MKMNVTETVKQACGHWPNILPALGVKVIKNRHQSCPVCGGSDRFRFDDKEGRGTWFCNQCGAGDGLKLVEKVFGVTPSEAAGKVNAVTGNLSPVAPEVIAAAEAETEADR
;
A
#
# COMPACT_ATOMS: atom_id res chain seq x y z
N MET A 1 -14.50 17.35 4.94
CA MET A 1 -15.05 15.98 4.87
C MET A 1 -14.02 15.04 5.49
N LYS A 2 -14.38 14.28 6.54
CA LYS A 2 -13.46 13.30 7.16
C LYS A 2 -13.41 12.08 6.25
N MET A 3 -12.33 11.91 5.48
CA MET A 3 -12.14 10.69 4.70
C MET A 3 -11.98 9.50 5.62
N ASN A 4 -12.67 8.42 5.29
CA ASN A 4 -12.61 7.17 6.01
C ASN A 4 -11.35 6.39 5.60
N VAL A 5 -10.76 5.69 6.56
CA VAL A 5 -9.55 4.87 6.35
C VAL A 5 -9.71 3.93 5.15
N THR A 6 -10.87 3.30 5.03
CA THR A 6 -11.21 2.36 3.94
C THR A 6 -11.21 3.04 2.57
N GLU A 7 -11.67 4.29 2.49
CA GLU A 7 -11.75 5.05 1.23
C GLU A 7 -10.35 5.50 0.80
N THR A 8 -9.52 5.92 1.76
CA THR A 8 -8.11 6.22 1.50
C THR A 8 -7.35 5.00 0.97
N VAL A 9 -7.58 3.82 1.55
CA VAL A 9 -6.95 2.58 1.06
C VAL A 9 -7.40 2.23 -0.35
N LYS A 10 -8.70 2.40 -0.65
CA LYS A 10 -9.22 2.21 -2.02
C LYS A 10 -8.58 3.16 -3.01
N GLN A 11 -8.46 4.45 -2.67
CA GLN A 11 -7.86 5.45 -3.54
C GLN A 11 -6.35 5.27 -3.71
N ALA A 12 -5.67 4.79 -2.66
CA ALA A 12 -4.25 4.46 -2.71
C ALA A 12 -3.95 3.14 -3.43
N CYS A 13 -4.97 2.30 -3.66
CA CYS A 13 -4.84 1.06 -4.40
C CYS A 13 -4.32 1.33 -5.82
N GLY A 14 -3.28 0.61 -6.24
CA GLY A 14 -2.55 0.84 -7.49
C GLY A 14 -1.44 1.91 -7.39
N HIS A 15 -1.42 2.71 -6.33
CA HIS A 15 -0.50 3.86 -6.20
C HIS A 15 0.48 3.74 -5.03
N TRP A 16 0.40 2.71 -4.19
CA TRP A 16 1.35 2.46 -3.09
C TRP A 16 2.84 2.55 -3.43
N PRO A 17 3.35 2.01 -4.57
CA PRO A 17 4.76 2.18 -4.93
C PRO A 17 5.17 3.64 -5.16
N ASN A 18 4.23 4.57 -5.40
CA ASN A 18 4.49 6.01 -5.48
C ASN A 18 4.23 6.72 -4.14
N ILE A 19 3.18 6.32 -3.42
CA ILE A 19 2.78 6.92 -2.15
C ILE A 19 3.82 6.65 -1.06
N LEU A 20 4.31 5.42 -0.95
CA LEU A 20 5.25 5.03 0.11
C LEU A 20 6.56 5.83 0.03
N PRO A 21 7.25 5.94 -1.14
CA PRO A 21 8.42 6.79 -1.26
C PRO A 21 8.16 8.28 -1.02
N ALA A 22 6.99 8.78 -1.41
CA ALA A 22 6.59 10.17 -1.16
C ALA A 22 6.37 10.46 0.34
N LEU A 23 5.98 9.44 1.12
CA LEU A 23 5.97 9.49 2.59
C LEU A 23 7.37 9.31 3.22
N GLY A 24 8.42 9.12 2.42
CA GLY A 24 9.78 8.83 2.89
C GLY A 24 10.05 7.34 3.14
N VAL A 25 9.09 6.47 2.82
CA VAL A 25 9.22 5.01 2.96
C VAL A 25 9.72 4.43 1.64
N LYS A 26 11.04 4.24 1.54
CA LYS A 26 11.65 3.64 0.35
C LYS A 26 11.26 2.15 0.27
N VAL A 27 10.45 1.81 -0.73
CA VAL A 27 10.08 0.44 -1.04
C VAL A 27 10.44 0.11 -2.49
N ILE A 28 11.06 -1.04 -2.69
CA ILE A 28 11.37 -1.60 -4.02
C ILE A 28 10.53 -2.87 -4.20
N LYS A 29 9.71 -2.91 -5.27
CA LYS A 29 8.87 -4.05 -5.59
C LYS A 29 9.71 -5.28 -5.94
N ASN A 30 9.29 -6.46 -5.47
CA ASN A 30 9.95 -7.74 -5.74
C ASN A 30 11.44 -7.82 -5.35
N ARG A 31 11.87 -7.01 -4.37
CA ARG A 31 13.26 -7.02 -3.89
C ARG A 31 13.32 -7.09 -2.36
N HIS A 32 14.27 -7.86 -1.85
CA HIS A 32 14.67 -7.85 -0.46
C HIS A 32 15.33 -6.52 -0.11
N GLN A 33 14.91 -5.92 1.00
CA GLN A 33 15.44 -4.65 1.46
C GLN A 33 15.33 -4.49 2.97
N SER A 34 15.91 -3.42 3.48
CA SER A 34 15.82 -2.99 4.86
C SER A 34 14.37 -2.73 5.27
N CYS A 35 13.94 -3.25 6.41
CA CYS A 35 12.60 -2.96 6.92
C CYS A 35 12.53 -1.50 7.38
N PRO A 36 11.54 -0.71 6.91
CA PRO A 36 11.39 0.67 7.38
C PRO A 36 10.86 0.75 8.83
N VAL A 37 10.34 -0.35 9.38
CA VAL A 37 9.81 -0.42 10.75
C VAL A 37 10.89 -0.85 11.75
N CYS A 38 11.59 -1.96 11.48
CA CYS A 38 12.59 -2.53 12.40
C CYS A 38 14.03 -2.53 11.88
N GLY A 39 14.29 -1.95 10.70
CA GLY A 39 15.61 -1.92 10.07
C GLY A 39 16.08 -3.27 9.49
N GLY A 40 17.40 -3.43 9.36
CA GLY A 40 18.06 -4.59 8.74
C GLY A 40 18.43 -4.38 7.27
N SER A 41 18.69 -5.47 6.54
CA SER A 41 19.23 -5.38 5.17
C SER A 41 18.36 -6.04 4.09
N ASP A 42 17.67 -7.13 4.42
CA ASP A 42 17.05 -8.03 3.41
C ASP A 42 15.68 -8.60 3.83
N ARG A 43 15.19 -8.28 5.03
CA ARG A 43 14.04 -8.95 5.65
C ARG A 43 12.67 -8.38 5.27
N PHE A 44 12.62 -7.28 4.53
CA PHE A 44 11.38 -6.69 4.03
C PHE A 44 11.18 -6.98 2.54
N ARG A 45 9.95 -7.35 2.18
CA ARG A 45 9.48 -7.55 0.83
C ARG A 45 8.22 -6.76 0.59
N PHE A 46 8.19 -6.08 -0.55
CA PHE A 46 7.02 -5.40 -1.06
C PHE A 46 6.48 -6.18 -2.26
N ASP A 47 5.35 -6.87 -2.03
CA ASP A 47 4.73 -7.75 -3.03
C ASP A 47 3.68 -7.00 -3.85
N ASP A 48 3.05 -5.98 -3.26
CA ASP A 48 2.04 -5.14 -3.92
C ASP A 48 0.97 -5.95 -4.67
N LYS A 49 0.46 -6.99 -4.00
CA LYS A 49 -0.56 -7.87 -4.55
C LYS A 49 -1.85 -7.07 -4.77
N GLU A 50 -2.41 -7.21 -5.96
CA GLU A 50 -3.66 -6.54 -6.37
C GLU A 50 -3.58 -4.99 -6.28
N GLY A 51 -2.36 -4.43 -6.28
CA GLY A 51 -2.16 -3.00 -6.09
C GLY A 51 -2.48 -2.52 -4.68
N ARG A 52 -2.69 -3.38 -3.68
CA ARG A 52 -3.02 -2.96 -2.29
C ARG A 52 -1.80 -2.52 -1.48
N GLY A 53 -0.60 -2.55 -2.07
CA GLY A 53 0.64 -2.25 -1.37
C GLY A 53 0.96 -3.27 -0.28
N THR A 54 0.60 -4.53 -0.48
CA THR A 54 0.89 -5.60 0.48
C THR A 54 2.39 -5.77 0.66
N TRP A 55 2.80 -5.95 1.90
CA TRP A 55 4.19 -6.14 2.28
C TRP A 55 4.32 -7.24 3.31
N PHE A 56 5.53 -7.77 3.40
CA PHE A 56 5.90 -8.81 4.33
C PHE A 56 7.26 -8.51 4.95
N CYS A 57 7.36 -8.70 6.26
CA CYS A 57 8.61 -8.70 6.99
C CYS A 57 8.69 -9.90 7.93
N ASN A 58 9.81 -10.61 7.90
CA ASN A 58 10.05 -11.78 8.75
C ASN A 58 9.97 -11.49 10.27
N GLN A 59 10.12 -10.23 10.69
CA GLN A 59 10.11 -9.84 12.10
C GLN A 59 8.87 -9.02 12.47
N CYS A 60 8.44 -8.09 11.60
CA CYS A 60 7.28 -7.23 11.88
C CYS A 60 5.94 -7.87 11.51
N GLY A 61 5.96 -8.95 10.71
CA GLY A 61 4.77 -9.57 10.13
C GLY A 61 4.44 -9.02 8.75
N ALA A 62 3.18 -9.23 8.34
CA ALA A 62 2.67 -8.81 7.03
C ALA A 62 1.48 -7.86 7.17
N GLY A 63 1.21 -7.07 6.14
CA GLY A 63 0.03 -6.20 6.09
C GLY A 63 -0.14 -5.47 4.77
N ASP A 64 -1.15 -4.61 4.70
CA ASP A 64 -1.38 -3.71 3.57
C ASP A 64 -0.55 -2.42 3.70
N GLY A 65 -0.54 -1.61 2.63
CA GLY A 65 0.25 -0.37 2.59
C GLY A 65 -0.08 0.61 3.73
N LEU A 66 -1.34 0.68 4.16
CA LEU A 66 -1.73 1.52 5.30
C LEU A 66 -1.15 1.00 6.61
N LYS A 67 -1.17 -0.33 6.81
CA LYS A 67 -0.62 -0.97 8.00
C LYS A 67 0.90 -0.79 8.07
N LEU A 68 1.57 -0.65 6.92
CA LEU A 68 2.97 -0.24 6.87
C LEU A 68 3.15 1.16 7.44
N VAL A 69 2.36 2.13 6.96
CA VAL A 69 2.42 3.53 7.42
C VAL A 69 2.14 3.63 8.91
N GLU A 70 1.12 2.93 9.40
CA GLU A 70 0.80 2.83 10.83
C GLU A 70 2.03 2.39 11.65
N LYS A 71 2.73 1.35 11.18
CA LYS A 71 3.91 0.79 11.85
C LYS A 71 5.16 1.66 11.73
N VAL A 72 5.40 2.26 10.58
CA VAL A 72 6.58 3.12 10.33
C VAL A 72 6.49 4.41 11.14
N PHE A 73 5.31 5.02 11.21
CA PHE A 73 5.10 6.28 11.91
C PHE A 73 4.64 6.11 13.35
N GLY A 74 4.21 4.91 13.77
CA GLY A 74 3.70 4.65 15.12
C GLY A 74 2.40 5.40 15.43
N VAL A 75 1.57 5.65 14.42
CA VAL A 75 0.33 6.45 14.52
C VAL A 75 -0.91 5.55 14.39
N THR A 76 -2.08 6.09 14.70
CA THR A 76 -3.35 5.35 14.51
C THR A 76 -3.71 5.19 13.02
N PRO A 77 -4.56 4.21 12.65
CA PRO A 77 -5.00 4.03 11.26
C PRO A 77 -5.64 5.28 10.63
N SER A 78 -6.34 6.08 11.42
CA SER A 78 -6.94 7.35 10.98
C SER A 78 -5.89 8.41 10.65
N GLU A 79 -4.83 8.50 11.45
CA GLU A 79 -3.72 9.42 11.18
C GLU A 79 -2.85 8.94 10.00
N ALA A 80 -2.62 7.63 9.90
CA ALA A 80 -1.96 7.02 8.76
C ALA A 80 -2.73 7.32 7.46
N ALA A 81 -4.07 7.20 7.49
CA ALA A 81 -4.92 7.56 6.37
C ALA A 81 -4.82 9.05 6.04
N GLY A 82 -4.77 9.92 7.05
CA GLY A 82 -4.53 11.35 6.84
C GLY A 82 -3.20 11.64 6.12
N LYS A 83 -2.12 10.94 6.49
CA LYS A 83 -0.81 11.06 5.83
C LYS A 83 -0.84 10.54 4.39
N VAL A 84 -1.41 9.36 4.17
CA VAL A 84 -1.59 8.79 2.83
C VAL A 84 -2.40 9.73 1.96
N ASN A 85 -3.53 10.23 2.46
CA ASN A 85 -4.39 11.16 1.74
C ASN A 85 -3.69 12.49 1.42
N ALA A 86 -2.81 13.00 2.30
CA ALA A 86 -2.04 14.21 1.98
C ALA A 86 -1.15 14.03 0.74
N VAL A 87 -0.72 12.80 0.46
CA VAL A 87 0.06 12.46 -0.74
C VAL A 87 -0.85 12.10 -1.91
N THR A 88 -1.87 11.27 -1.67
CA THR A 88 -2.81 10.81 -2.71
C THR A 88 -3.73 11.93 -3.20
N GLY A 89 -4.13 12.87 -2.35
CA GLY A 89 -4.99 14.01 -2.71
C GLY A 89 -4.32 15.02 -3.65
N ASN A 90 -2.99 14.98 -3.78
CA ASN A 90 -2.24 15.74 -4.79
C ASN A 90 -2.04 14.98 -6.11
N LEU A 91 -2.34 13.68 -6.14
CA LEU A 91 -2.42 12.92 -7.38
C LEU A 91 -3.85 13.08 -7.90
N SER A 92 -4.00 13.64 -9.11
CA SER A 92 -5.30 13.66 -9.77
C SER A 92 -5.92 12.25 -9.74
N PRO A 93 -7.22 12.11 -9.42
CA PRO A 93 -7.87 10.81 -9.45
C PRO A 93 -7.71 10.26 -10.86
N VAL A 94 -6.88 9.23 -11.01
CA VAL A 94 -6.91 8.46 -12.25
C VAL A 94 -8.28 7.79 -12.24
N ALA A 95 -9.11 8.13 -13.23
CA ALA A 95 -10.43 7.54 -13.37
C ALA A 95 -10.31 6.00 -13.32
N PRO A 96 -11.29 5.30 -12.71
CA PRO A 96 -11.25 3.85 -12.49
C PRO A 96 -11.30 2.97 -13.75
N GLU A 97 -10.97 3.49 -14.94
CA GLU A 97 -11.16 2.78 -16.21
C GLU A 97 -9.99 1.85 -16.61
N VAL A 98 -8.90 1.77 -15.84
CA VAL A 98 -7.72 0.92 -16.19
C VAL A 98 -7.39 -0.21 -15.22
N ILE A 99 -8.19 -0.44 -14.16
CA ILE A 99 -8.11 -1.67 -13.35
C ILE A 99 -9.33 -2.56 -13.62
N ALA A 100 -9.53 -2.89 -14.89
CA ALA A 100 -10.45 -3.92 -15.36
C ALA A 100 -9.69 -4.85 -16.32
N ALA A 101 -8.61 -5.47 -15.84
CA ALA A 101 -7.90 -6.50 -16.61
C ALA A 101 -7.06 -7.40 -15.69
N ALA A 102 -7.69 -8.02 -14.68
CA ALA A 102 -7.20 -9.27 -14.09
C ALA A 102 -8.27 -9.94 -13.19
N GLU A 103 -9.49 -10.11 -13.71
CA GLU A 103 -10.36 -11.21 -13.27
C GLU A 103 -10.73 -11.98 -14.53
N ALA A 104 -9.78 -12.81 -14.96
CA ALA A 104 -10.02 -13.82 -15.98
C ALA A 104 -10.84 -14.95 -15.35
N GLU A 105 -12.08 -15.08 -15.82
CA GLU A 105 -12.61 -16.32 -16.36
C GLU A 105 -12.46 -17.57 -15.47
N THR A 106 -13.57 -18.00 -14.89
CA THR A 106 -13.93 -19.41 -14.94
C THR A 106 -15.42 -19.52 -15.23
N GLU A 107 -15.70 -19.78 -16.50
CA GLU A 107 -16.99 -20.06 -17.11
C GLU A 107 -17.36 -21.55 -16.93
N ALA A 108 -18.66 -21.78 -16.71
CA ALA A 108 -19.52 -22.89 -17.15
C ALA A 108 -19.33 -24.36 -16.68
N ASP A 109 -20.46 -24.86 -16.15
CA ASP A 109 -21.20 -26.06 -16.59
C ASP A 109 -20.71 -27.47 -16.22
N ARG A 110 -21.38 -28.04 -15.20
CA ARG A 110 -22.19 -29.26 -15.37
C ARG A 110 -23.24 -29.40 -14.25
#